data_AF-A0A947G519-F1
#
_entry.id   AF-A0A947G519-F1
#
_cell.length_a   1.000
_cell.length_b   1.000
_cell.length_c   1.000
_cell.angle_alpha   90.00
_cell.angle_beta   90.00
_cell.angle_gamma   90.00
#
_symmetry.space_group_name_H-M   'P 1'
#
loop_
_entity.id
_entity.type
_entity.pdbx_description
1 polymer ?
#
loop_
_entity_poly.entity_id
_entity_poly.type
_entity_poly.pdbx_seq_one_letter_code
_entity_poly.pdbx_strand_id
1 'polypeptide(L)'
;IQHGTTTSAVNVPEVELPHRQPDQHRILHFHRNVPGVLSKMHGLLAENDVNINAEYLQSNAEVSYVILDVDPHHVEDVRAGLEAIPETIRVRTLR
;
A
#
# COMPACT_ATOMS: atom_id res chain seq x y z
N ILE A 1 30.63 0.90 19.34
CA ILE A 1 29.19 1.21 19.19
C ILE A 1 28.76 0.54 17.88
N GLN A 2 27.87 -0.44 17.93
CA GLN A 2 27.54 -1.30 16.79
C GLN A 2 26.88 -0.49 15.66
N HIS A 3 27.48 -0.53 14.48
CA HIS A 3 26.84 -0.11 13.23
C HIS A 3 25.87 -1.20 12.78
N GLY A 4 24.64 -1.14 13.31
CA GLY A 4 23.50 -1.91 12.83
C GLY A 4 22.66 -1.07 11.89
N THR A 5 23.16 -0.76 10.69
CA THR A 5 22.33 -0.16 9.65
C THR A 5 21.42 -1.23 9.08
N THR A 6 20.21 -1.36 9.63
CA THR A 6 19.13 -2.09 8.99
C THR A 6 18.65 -1.27 7.79
N THR A 7 19.25 -1.53 6.63
CA THR A 7 18.71 -1.12 5.33
C THR A 7 17.33 -1.75 5.16
N SER A 8 16.26 -1.10 5.65
CA SER A 8 14.82 -1.31 5.31
C SER A 8 13.81 -0.98 6.43
N ALA A 9 14.18 -0.22 7.46
CA ALA A 9 13.16 0.45 8.28
C ALA A 9 12.62 1.65 7.51
N VAL A 10 11.73 1.41 6.53
CA VAL A 10 10.81 2.46 6.06
C VAL A 10 9.96 2.85 7.26
N ASN A 11 10.35 3.93 7.93
CA ASN A 11 9.50 4.58 8.91
C ASN A 11 8.26 5.03 8.14
N VAL A 12 7.15 4.32 8.34
CA VAL A 12 5.84 4.80 7.90
C VAL A 12 5.64 6.12 8.64
N PRO A 13 5.42 7.24 7.93
CA PRO A 13 5.12 8.49 8.61
C PRO A 13 3.94 8.26 9.57
N GLU A 14 3.96 8.90 10.74
CA GLU A 14 2.81 8.93 11.65
C GLU A 14 1.68 9.70 10.96
N VAL A 15 0.98 9.01 10.06
CA VAL A 15 -0.27 9.47 9.48
C VAL A 15 -1.35 9.04 10.45
N GLU A 16 -1.97 10.01 11.11
CA GLU A 16 -3.28 9.80 11.75
C GLU A 16 -4.31 9.55 10.65
N LEU A 17 -4.37 8.29 10.20
CA LEU A 17 -5.43 7.88 9.30
C LEU A 17 -6.75 7.92 10.07
N PRO A 18 -7.84 8.31 9.41
CA PRO A 18 -9.17 8.18 9.99
C PRO A 18 -9.38 6.76 10.55
N HIS A 19 -10.15 6.66 11.63
CA HIS A 19 -10.60 5.38 12.14
C HIS A 19 -11.24 4.58 11.01
N ARG A 20 -10.61 3.44 10.69
CA ARG A 20 -11.12 2.47 9.72
C ARG A 20 -12.45 1.90 10.24
N GLN A 21 -13.42 1.71 9.37
CA GLN A 21 -14.68 1.06 9.76
C GLN A 21 -14.43 -0.43 10.07
N PRO A 22 -15.27 -1.08 10.91
CA PRO A 22 -15.07 -2.48 11.30
C PRO A 22 -15.00 -3.46 10.12
N ASP A 23 -15.72 -3.18 9.04
CA ASP A 23 -15.84 -4.07 7.86
C ASP A 23 -14.95 -3.63 6.70
N GLN A 24 -13.79 -3.05 6.99
CA GLN A 24 -12.81 -2.62 5.98
C GLN A 24 -11.45 -3.22 6.27
N HIS A 25 -10.71 -3.55 5.22
CA HIS A 25 -9.31 -3.95 5.30
C HIS A 25 -8.41 -2.79 4.88
N ARG A 26 -7.24 -2.67 5.53
CA ARG A 26 -6.24 -1.65 5.18
C ARG A 26 -5.06 -2.27 4.47
N ILE A 27 -4.74 -1.78 3.28
CA ILE A 27 -3.55 -2.15 2.52
C ILE A 27 -2.53 -1.01 2.63
N LEU A 28 -1.31 -1.32 3.03
CA LEU A 28 -0.15 -0.44 2.97
C LEU A 28 0.72 -0.88 1.81
N HIS A 29 0.88 -0.05 0.79
CA HIS A 29 1.65 -0.34 -0.43
C HIS A 29 2.80 0.64 -0.58
N PHE A 30 4.04 0.15 -0.39
CA PHE A 30 5.27 0.90 -0.61
C PHE A 30 5.84 0.54 -1.97
N HIS A 31 6.17 1.54 -2.78
CA HIS A 31 6.69 1.36 -4.13
C HIS A 31 7.69 2.45 -4.52
N ARG A 32 8.47 2.22 -5.57
CA ARG A 32 9.36 3.24 -6.16
C ARG A 32 8.51 4.36 -6.76
N ASN A 33 8.86 5.62 -6.51
CA ASN A 33 8.10 6.77 -7.05
C ASN A 33 8.40 6.97 -8.55
N VAL A 34 7.75 6.18 -9.40
CA VAL A 34 7.89 6.24 -10.86
C VAL A 34 6.51 6.22 -11.54
N PRO A 35 6.39 6.75 -12.77
CA PRO A 35 5.11 6.83 -13.46
C PRO A 35 4.42 5.48 -13.65
N GLY A 36 3.09 5.47 -13.51
CA GLY A 36 2.23 4.33 -13.84
C GLY A 36 1.94 3.35 -12.70
N VAL A 37 2.63 3.42 -11.55
CA VAL A 37 2.39 2.47 -10.45
C VAL A 37 0.97 2.58 -9.89
N LEU A 38 0.46 3.81 -9.68
CA LEU A 38 -0.92 4.02 -9.22
C LEU A 38 -1.96 3.48 -10.22
N SER A 39 -1.74 3.65 -11.52
CA SER A 39 -2.63 3.11 -12.54
C SER A 39 -2.66 1.58 -12.53
N LYS A 40 -1.51 0.92 -12.35
CA LYS A 40 -1.45 -0.55 -12.19
C LYS A 40 -2.20 -1.01 -10.93
N MET A 41 -1.98 -0.31 -9.81
CA MET A 41 -2.64 -0.57 -8.53
C MET A 41 -4.17 -0.43 -8.63
N HIS A 42 -4.65 0.70 -9.17
CA HIS A 42 -6.09 0.94 -9.36
C HIS A 42 -6.72 -0.02 -10.38
N GLY A 43 -5.99 -0.37 -11.44
CA GLY A 43 -6.42 -1.39 -12.40
C GLY A 43 -6.62 -2.75 -11.73
N LEU A 44 -5.67 -3.19 -10.90
CA LEU A 44 -5.78 -4.43 -10.14
C LEU A 44 -6.98 -4.44 -9.19
N LEU A 45 -7.23 -3.33 -8.47
CA LEU A 45 -8.40 -3.20 -7.60
C LEU A 45 -9.70 -3.31 -8.39
N ALA A 46 -9.78 -2.64 -9.56
CA ALA A 46 -10.94 -2.71 -10.44
C ALA A 46 -11.15 -4.11 -11.05
N GLU A 47 -10.10 -4.80 -11.46
CA GLU A 47 -10.17 -6.18 -11.98
C GLU A 47 -10.69 -7.18 -10.94
N ASN A 48 -10.47 -6.91 -9.65
CA ASN A 48 -10.94 -7.73 -8.54
C ASN A 48 -12.28 -7.25 -7.94
N ASP A 49 -12.93 -6.26 -8.56
CA ASP A 49 -14.19 -5.64 -8.08
C ASP A 49 -14.09 -5.16 -6.62
N VAL A 50 -12.93 -4.59 -6.25
CA VAL A 50 -12.67 -4.09 -4.89
C VAL A 50 -12.86 -2.58 -4.84
N ASN A 51 -13.84 -2.14 -4.06
CA ASN A 51 -14.08 -0.72 -3.81
C ASN A 51 -13.04 -0.13 -2.85
N ILE A 52 -12.64 1.12 -3.09
CA ILE A 52 -11.76 1.91 -2.22
C ILE A 52 -12.64 2.84 -1.38
N ASN A 53 -12.61 2.68 -0.07
CA ASN A 53 -13.35 3.55 0.86
C ASN A 53 -12.53 4.79 1.27
N ALA A 54 -11.21 4.65 1.34
CA ALA A 54 -10.30 5.76 1.58
C ALA A 54 -8.92 5.49 0.95
N GLU A 55 -8.28 6.54 0.45
CA GLU A 55 -6.92 6.49 -0.09
C GLU A 55 -6.11 7.65 0.46
N TYR A 56 -4.89 7.34 0.92
CA TYR A 56 -3.90 8.33 1.31
C TYR A 56 -2.58 8.01 0.62
N LEU A 57 -2.01 9.00 -0.06
CA LEU A 57 -0.76 8.88 -0.82
C LEU A 57 0.23 9.93 -0.33
N GLN A 58 1.46 9.48 -0.06
CA GLN A 58 2.58 10.39 0.17
C GLN A 58 3.86 9.85 -0.46
N SER A 59 4.64 10.76 -1.03
CA SER A 59 5.82 10.44 -1.81
C SER A 59 6.99 11.35 -1.47
N ASN A 60 8.21 10.84 -1.69
CA ASN A 60 9.42 11.63 -1.83
C ASN A 60 10.05 11.35 -3.20
N ALA A 61 11.29 11.80 -3.45
CA ALA A 61 11.94 11.64 -4.75
C ALA A 61 12.16 10.17 -5.18
N GLU A 62 12.23 9.23 -4.23
CA GLU A 62 12.62 7.83 -4.50
C GLU A 62 11.48 6.84 -4.23
N VAL A 63 10.70 7.08 -3.19
CA VAL A 63 9.71 6.14 -2.65
C VAL A 63 8.38 6.84 -2.49
N SER A 64 7.32 6.10 -2.80
CA SER A 64 5.94 6.45 -2.52
C SER A 64 5.31 5.37 -1.64
N TYR A 65 4.40 5.77 -0.77
CA TYR A 65 3.52 4.85 -0.07
C TYR A 65 2.08 5.27 -0.22
N VAL A 66 1.22 4.27 -0.39
CA VAL A 66 -0.23 4.42 -0.43
C VAL A 66 -0.82 3.61 0.71
N ILE A 67 -1.83 4.18 1.34
CA ILE A 67 -2.66 3.51 2.33
C ILE A 67 -4.08 3.49 1.79
N LEU A 68 -4.62 2.29 1.61
CA LEU A 68 -5.96 2.05 1.08
C LEU A 68 -6.79 1.42 2.18
N ASP A 69 -7.95 1.98 2.48
CA ASP A 69 -9.04 1.24 3.11
C ASP A 69 -9.96 0.73 2.00
N VAL A 70 -10.19 -0.58 1.99
CA VAL A 70 -10.94 -1.28 0.96
C VAL A 70 -11.97 -2.22 1.57
N ASP A 71 -12.95 -2.60 0.77
CA ASP A 71 -13.89 -3.66 1.13
C ASP A 71 -13.13 -4.97 1.44
N PRO A 72 -13.64 -5.84 2.33
CA PRO A 72 -12.87 -6.95 2.89
C PRO A 72 -12.71 -8.15 1.94
N HIS A 73 -13.32 -8.09 0.76
CA HIS A 73 -13.33 -9.16 -0.25
C HIS A 73 -12.10 -9.09 -1.17
N HIS A 74 -11.60 -10.26 -1.61
CA HIS A 74 -10.46 -10.39 -2.55
C HIS A 74 -9.16 -9.68 -2.13
N VAL A 75 -9.01 -9.30 -0.85
CA VAL A 75 -7.84 -8.54 -0.37
C VAL A 75 -6.54 -9.32 -0.49
N GLU A 76 -6.57 -10.65 -0.39
CA GLU A 76 -5.37 -11.45 -0.60
C GLU A 76 -4.96 -11.53 -2.08
N ASP A 77 -5.92 -11.56 -3.02
CA ASP A 77 -5.64 -11.52 -4.46
C ASP A 77 -5.07 -10.17 -4.87
N VAL A 78 -5.68 -9.08 -4.38
CA VAL A 78 -5.15 -7.73 -4.53
C VAL A 78 -3.75 -7.63 -3.91
N ARG A 79 -3.55 -8.12 -2.69
CA ARG A 79 -2.23 -8.11 -2.06
C ARG A 79 -1.20 -8.83 -2.93
N ALA A 80 -1.50 -10.02 -3.42
CA ALA A 80 -0.59 -10.79 -4.26
C ALA A 80 -0.26 -10.08 -5.57
N GLY A 81 -1.26 -9.47 -6.23
CA GLY A 81 -1.05 -8.68 -7.44
C GLY A 81 -0.21 -7.42 -7.19
N LEU A 82 -0.41 -6.73 -6.06
CA LEU A 82 0.42 -5.58 -5.67
C LEU A 82 1.87 -6.02 -5.41
N GLU A 83 2.09 -7.15 -4.75
CA GLU A 83 3.43 -7.72 -4.53
C GLU A 83 4.13 -8.09 -5.85
N ALA A 84 3.37 -8.41 -6.90
CA ALA A 84 3.89 -8.74 -8.22
C ALA A 84 4.24 -7.52 -9.10
N ILE A 85 3.80 -6.31 -8.74
CA ILE A 85 4.19 -5.09 -9.46
C ILE A 85 5.71 -4.88 -9.29
N PRO A 86 6.52 -4.78 -10.37
CA PRO A 86 7.99 -4.72 -10.28
C PRO A 86 8.53 -3.57 -9.43
N GLU A 87 7.79 -2.47 -9.37
CA GLU A 87 8.14 -1.28 -8.60
C GLU A 87 7.79 -1.39 -7.11
N THR A 88 7.05 -2.43 -6.70
CA THR A 88 6.66 -2.67 -5.32
C THR A 88 7.87 -3.02 -4.46
N ILE A 89 7.99 -2.33 -3.33
CA ILE A 89 9.00 -2.57 -2.30
C ILE A 89 8.41 -3.47 -1.21
N ARG A 90 7.17 -3.19 -0.78
CA ARG A 90 6.49 -3.95 0.28
C ARG A 90 4.98 -3.73 0.25
N VAL A 91 4.24 -4.79 0.57
CA VAL A 91 2.80 -4.72 0.85
C VAL A 91 2.54 -5.25 2.26
N ARG A 92 1.58 -4.66 2.97
CA ARG A 92 1.06 -5.18 4.23
C ARG A 92 -0.45 -4.98 4.30
N THR A 93 -1.17 -6.00 4.74
CA THR A 93 -2.60 -5.92 5.02
C THR A 93 -2.84 -5.84 6.54
N LEU A 94 -3.81 -5.04 6.96
CA LEU A 94 -4.31 -4.95 8.32
C LEU A 94 -5.82 -5.22 8.29
N ARG A 95 -6.24 -6.26 9.02
CA ARG A 95 -7.65 -6.62 9.19
C ARG A 95 -8.23 -5.96 10.44
#